data_AF-A0A955RWM0-F1
#
_entry.id   AF-A0A955RWM0-F1
#
_cell.length_a   1.000
_cell.length_b   1.000
_cell.length_c   1.000
_cell.angle_alpha   90.00
_cell.angle_beta   90.00
_cell.angle_gamma   90.00
#
_symmetry.space_group_name_H-M   'P 1'
#
loop_
_entity.id
_entity.type
_entity.pdbx_description
1 polymer ?
#
loop_
_entity_poly.entity_id
_entity_poly.type
_entity_poly.pdbx_seq_one_letter_code
_entity_poly.pdbx_strand_id
1 'polypeptide(L)'
;GKIGLFGGAGVGKTDLIQELIRNIATEHGGYSVFGGVGERTREGNDLYREMSESGVIAKTSLVFGQMNEPPGARARVALTALTQAEYFRDTEGKDVLLFIDNIFRFTQAGAEVSALLGRIPSAVGYQPTLGTEMGGLQERITSTNKGSITSVQAVYVPADDYTDPAPATTFTHLDATTNLDREIAAKGIYPAVNPLSSTSRILDP
;
A
#
# COMPACT_ATOMS: atom_id res chain seq x y z
N GLY A 1 -6.88 8.85 -6.18
CA GLY A 1 -7.57 8.49 -4.92
C GLY A 1 -6.75 7.45 -4.16
N LYS A 2 -7.00 7.30 -2.86
CA LYS A 2 -6.28 6.38 -1.97
C LYS A 2 -7.19 5.22 -1.58
N ILE A 3 -6.78 4.00 -1.90
CA ILE A 3 -7.55 2.78 -1.69
C ILE A 3 -6.82 1.91 -0.68
N GLY A 4 -7.50 1.53 0.41
CA GLY A 4 -6.99 0.54 1.36
C GLY A 4 -7.49 -0.86 0.98
N LEU A 5 -6.57 -1.80 0.85
CA LEU A 5 -6.85 -3.20 0.57
C LEU A 5 -6.60 -4.02 1.83
N PHE A 6 -7.68 -4.55 2.39
CA PHE A 6 -7.67 -5.30 3.64
C PHE A 6 -7.87 -6.77 3.34
N GLY A 7 -7.21 -7.63 4.12
CA GLY A 7 -7.40 -9.07 3.99
C GLY A 7 -6.32 -9.87 4.70
N GLY A 8 -6.69 -11.06 5.16
CA GLY A 8 -5.74 -12.02 5.73
C GLY A 8 -4.81 -12.63 4.68
N ALA A 9 -3.91 -13.51 5.11
CA ALA A 9 -3.12 -14.30 4.16
C ALA A 9 -4.02 -15.27 3.36
N GLY A 10 -3.80 -15.38 2.05
CA GLY A 10 -4.47 -16.36 1.19
C GLY A 10 -5.85 -15.96 0.63
N VAL A 11 -6.26 -14.68 0.73
CA VAL A 11 -7.55 -14.19 0.20
C VAL A 11 -7.45 -13.57 -1.21
N GLY A 12 -6.32 -13.71 -1.90
CA GLY A 12 -6.11 -13.20 -3.26
C GLY A 12 -5.65 -11.73 -3.36
N LYS A 13 -4.95 -11.20 -2.34
CA LYS A 13 -4.44 -9.82 -2.34
C LYS A 13 -3.48 -9.55 -3.52
N THR A 14 -2.50 -10.43 -3.69
CA THR A 14 -1.47 -10.30 -4.73
C THR A 14 -2.09 -10.42 -6.13
N ASP A 15 -3.00 -11.38 -6.33
CA ASP A 15 -3.71 -11.57 -7.60
C ASP A 15 -4.53 -10.33 -7.98
N LEU A 16 -5.24 -9.74 -7.00
CA LEU A 16 -6.00 -8.51 -7.21
C LEU A 16 -5.09 -7.33 -7.56
N ILE A 17 -3.93 -7.20 -6.90
CA ILE A 17 -2.93 -6.17 -7.22
C ILE A 17 -2.41 -6.34 -8.65
N GLN A 18 -2.06 -7.55 -9.05
CA GLN A 18 -1.58 -7.84 -10.40
C GLN A 18 -2.63 -7.50 -11.46
N GLU A 19 -3.87 -7.88 -11.24
CA GLU A 19 -4.95 -7.60 -12.19
C GLU A 19 -5.26 -6.09 -12.27
N LEU A 20 -5.14 -5.35 -11.17
CA LEU A 20 -5.24 -3.88 -11.19
C LEU A 20 -4.10 -3.24 -12.00
N ILE A 21 -2.86 -3.73 -11.85
CA ILE A 21 -1.71 -3.28 -12.66
C ILE A 21 -1.95 -3.57 -14.13
N ARG A 22 -2.37 -4.79 -14.45
CA ARG A 22 -2.61 -5.23 -15.82
C ARG A 22 -3.69 -4.38 -16.49
N ASN A 23 -4.82 -4.15 -15.82
CA ASN A 23 -5.93 -3.38 -16.38
C ASN A 23 -5.54 -1.91 -16.61
N ILE A 24 -4.82 -1.28 -15.68
CA ILE A 24 -4.41 0.12 -15.85
C ILE A 24 -3.28 0.27 -16.87
N ALA A 25 -2.31 -0.65 -16.90
CA ALA A 25 -1.22 -0.64 -17.87
C ALA A 25 -1.70 -0.91 -19.31
N THR A 26 -2.79 -1.67 -19.47
CA THR A 26 -3.37 -2.04 -20.78
C THR A 26 -4.37 -0.98 -21.27
N GLU A 27 -5.28 -0.52 -20.41
CA GLU A 27 -6.37 0.38 -20.82
C GLU A 27 -6.03 1.86 -20.68
N HIS A 28 -5.29 2.26 -19.64
CA HIS A 28 -5.07 3.67 -19.32
C HIS A 28 -3.69 4.19 -19.74
N GLY A 29 -2.81 3.32 -20.24
CA GLY A 29 -1.46 3.72 -20.69
C GLY A 29 -0.58 4.34 -19.60
N GLY A 30 -0.97 4.21 -18.33
CA GLY A 30 -0.27 4.75 -17.17
C GLY A 30 0.92 3.89 -16.73
N TYR A 31 1.78 4.46 -15.91
CA TYR A 31 2.87 3.74 -15.25
C TYR A 31 2.46 3.26 -13.87
N SER A 32 3.05 2.16 -13.42
CA SER A 32 2.87 1.64 -12.07
C SER A 32 4.16 1.73 -11.26
N VAL A 33 4.05 1.98 -9.97
CA VAL A 33 5.16 1.90 -9.01
C VAL A 33 4.74 0.99 -7.87
N PHE A 34 5.54 -0.03 -7.59
CA PHE A 34 5.32 -0.95 -6.48
C PHE A 34 6.35 -0.70 -5.38
N GLY A 35 5.88 -0.30 -4.20
CA GLY A 35 6.66 -0.17 -2.99
C GLY A 35 6.46 -1.38 -2.07
N GLY A 36 7.41 -2.33 -2.10
CA GLY A 36 7.44 -3.47 -1.20
C GLY A 36 8.10 -3.11 0.13
N VAL A 37 7.28 -2.68 1.10
CA VAL A 37 7.66 -2.23 2.44
C VAL A 37 7.61 -3.40 3.42
N GLY A 38 8.77 -3.91 3.82
CA GLY A 38 8.88 -4.95 4.84
C GLY A 38 8.17 -6.25 4.47
N GLU A 39 8.16 -6.60 3.18
CA GLU A 39 7.61 -7.85 2.67
C GLU A 39 8.64 -8.99 2.69
N ARG A 40 8.18 -10.23 2.46
CA ARG A 40 9.08 -11.37 2.37
C ARG A 40 9.80 -11.37 1.02
N THR A 41 11.11 -11.63 1.04
CA THR A 41 11.93 -11.73 -0.18
C THR A 41 11.38 -12.75 -1.18
N ARG A 42 10.80 -13.85 -0.68
CA ARG A 42 10.13 -14.84 -1.52
C ARG A 42 8.94 -14.22 -2.28
N GLU A 43 8.05 -13.52 -1.58
CA GLU A 43 6.86 -12.89 -2.17
C GLU A 43 7.26 -11.80 -3.18
N GLY A 44 8.31 -11.03 -2.90
CA GLY A 44 8.87 -10.08 -3.86
C GLY A 44 9.46 -10.73 -5.12
N ASN A 45 10.15 -11.86 -4.98
CA ASN A 45 10.67 -12.62 -6.12
C ASN A 45 9.54 -13.23 -6.96
N ASP A 46 8.50 -13.79 -6.30
CA ASP A 46 7.36 -14.38 -6.98
C ASP A 46 6.62 -13.31 -7.79
N LEU A 47 6.36 -12.14 -7.19
CA LEU A 47 5.78 -10.99 -7.87
C LEU A 47 6.62 -10.53 -9.08
N TYR A 48 7.94 -10.44 -8.93
CA TYR A 48 8.84 -10.06 -10.03
C TYR A 48 8.73 -11.03 -11.22
N ARG A 49 8.69 -12.33 -10.95
CA ARG A 49 8.57 -13.37 -11.98
C ARG A 49 7.21 -13.29 -12.68
N GLU A 50 6.13 -13.21 -11.91
CA GLU A 50 4.76 -13.09 -12.43
C GLU A 50 4.59 -11.83 -13.28
N MET A 51 5.13 -10.70 -12.85
CA MET A 51 5.12 -9.46 -13.64
C MET A 51 5.96 -9.54 -14.92
N SER A 52 7.04 -10.31 -14.88
CA SER A 52 7.89 -10.55 -16.05
C SER A 52 7.18 -11.44 -17.06
N GLU A 53 6.55 -12.52 -16.60
CA GLU A 53 5.79 -13.45 -17.45
C GLU A 53 4.55 -12.80 -18.06
N SER A 54 3.86 -11.94 -17.32
CA SER A 54 2.70 -11.18 -17.82
C SER A 54 3.08 -9.97 -18.68
N GLY A 55 4.36 -9.58 -18.75
CA GLY A 55 4.87 -8.46 -19.53
C GLY A 55 4.59 -7.07 -18.93
N VAL A 56 3.90 -6.98 -17.80
CA VAL A 56 3.57 -5.70 -17.14
C VAL A 56 4.79 -5.04 -16.49
N ILE A 57 5.87 -5.80 -16.29
CA ILE A 57 7.12 -5.27 -15.69
C ILE A 57 7.72 -4.11 -16.48
N ALA A 58 7.52 -4.08 -17.81
CA ALA A 58 8.05 -3.01 -18.66
C ALA A 58 7.47 -1.61 -18.34
N LYS A 59 6.28 -1.57 -17.70
CA LYS A 59 5.60 -0.33 -17.29
C LYS A 59 5.54 -0.17 -15.77
N THR A 60 6.29 -1.00 -15.03
CA THR A 60 6.23 -1.05 -13.57
C THR A 60 7.60 -0.84 -12.97
N SER A 61 7.74 0.17 -12.11
CA SER A 61 8.94 0.32 -11.27
C SER A 61 8.77 -0.46 -9.97
N LEU A 62 9.76 -1.26 -9.60
CA LEU A 62 9.75 -2.06 -8.37
C LEU A 62 10.76 -1.50 -7.37
N VAL A 63 10.27 -1.12 -6.19
CA VAL A 63 11.07 -0.57 -5.09
C VAL A 63 10.87 -1.44 -3.87
N PHE A 64 11.92 -2.19 -3.49
CA PHE A 64 11.86 -3.18 -2.42
C PHE A 64 12.71 -2.79 -1.21
N GLY A 65 12.14 -2.99 -0.02
CA GLY A 65 12.79 -2.85 1.28
C GLY A 65 12.29 -3.97 2.16
N GLN A 66 12.87 -5.15 1.97
CA GLN A 66 12.37 -6.44 2.47
C GLN A 66 12.49 -6.57 4.01
N MET A 67 11.85 -7.59 4.60
CA MET A 67 11.88 -7.83 6.05
C MET A 67 13.30 -8.00 6.63
N ASN A 68 14.25 -8.49 5.84
CA ASN A 68 15.64 -8.68 6.28
C ASN A 68 16.45 -7.37 6.32
N GLU A 69 15.89 -6.25 5.86
CA GLU A 69 16.51 -4.94 5.91
C GLU A 69 16.33 -4.26 7.29
N PRO A 70 17.28 -3.42 7.71
CA PRO A 70 17.17 -2.70 8.98
C PRO A 70 15.94 -1.77 8.99
N PRO A 71 15.38 -1.47 10.18
CA PRO A 71 14.16 -0.67 10.29
C PRO A 71 14.30 0.72 9.65
N GLY A 72 15.49 1.32 9.63
CA GLY A 72 15.75 2.57 8.93
C GLY A 72 15.47 2.50 7.42
N ALA A 73 15.85 1.40 6.76
CA ALA A 73 15.58 1.19 5.34
C ALA A 73 14.08 0.95 5.08
N ARG A 74 13.45 0.09 5.90
CA ARG A 74 11.99 -0.17 5.82
C ARG A 74 11.15 1.08 6.06
N ALA A 75 11.58 1.98 6.97
CA ALA A 75 10.90 3.24 7.25
C ALA A 75 11.06 4.30 6.14
N ARG A 76 11.83 4.02 5.08
CA ARG A 76 12.10 4.98 3.98
C ARG A 76 11.74 4.46 2.60
N VAL A 77 11.67 3.14 2.40
CA VAL A 77 11.35 2.54 1.10
C VAL A 77 10.02 3.02 0.51
N ALA A 78 8.98 3.21 1.35
CA ALA A 78 7.70 3.76 0.90
C ALA A 78 7.85 5.18 0.30
N LEU A 79 8.72 6.01 0.89
CA LEU A 79 9.01 7.35 0.38
C LEU A 79 9.79 7.30 -0.93
N THR A 80 10.70 6.33 -1.08
CA THR A 80 11.42 6.11 -2.34
C THR A 80 10.48 5.74 -3.47
N ALA A 81 9.55 4.80 -3.24
CA ALA A 81 8.51 4.44 -4.20
C ALA A 81 7.64 5.66 -4.56
N LEU A 82 7.21 6.41 -3.54
CA LEU A 82 6.43 7.62 -3.74
C LEU A 82 7.18 8.68 -4.56
N THR A 83 8.47 8.90 -4.31
CA THR A 83 9.26 9.88 -5.08
C THR A 83 9.35 9.50 -6.56
N GLN A 84 9.44 8.23 -6.90
CA GLN A 84 9.36 7.79 -8.30
C GLN A 84 7.96 8.05 -8.90
N ALA A 85 6.90 7.78 -8.14
CA ALA A 85 5.54 8.07 -8.58
C ALA A 85 5.30 9.58 -8.78
N GLU A 86 5.84 10.42 -7.89
CA GLU A 86 5.78 11.88 -8.01
C GLU A 86 6.53 12.40 -9.22
N TYR A 87 7.66 11.79 -9.60
CA TYR A 87 8.35 12.16 -10.85
C TYR A 87 7.44 11.94 -12.07
N PHE A 88 6.82 10.77 -12.18
CA PHE A 88 5.87 10.48 -13.26
C PHE A 88 4.65 11.42 -13.24
N ARG A 89 4.15 11.77 -12.05
CA ARG A 89 3.04 12.73 -11.89
C ARG A 89 3.43 14.17 -12.28
N ASP A 90 4.53 14.69 -11.73
CA ASP A 90 4.85 16.12 -11.73
C ASP A 90 5.72 16.55 -12.91
N THR A 91 6.57 15.65 -13.40
CA THR A 91 7.50 15.91 -14.51
C THR A 91 6.98 15.34 -15.82
N GLU A 92 6.48 14.10 -15.82
CA GLU A 92 5.94 13.48 -17.03
C GLU A 92 4.43 13.72 -17.24
N GLY A 93 3.73 14.27 -16.25
CA GLY A 93 2.31 14.59 -16.33
C GLY A 93 1.42 13.35 -16.53
N LYS A 94 1.78 12.23 -15.91
CA LYS A 94 1.09 10.95 -16.07
C LYS A 94 0.17 10.64 -14.92
N ASP A 95 -0.81 9.77 -15.20
CA ASP A 95 -1.57 9.07 -14.19
C ASP A 95 -0.80 7.82 -13.77
N VAL A 96 -0.53 7.73 -12.47
CA VAL A 96 0.36 6.74 -11.87
C VAL A 96 -0.41 5.90 -10.88
N LEU A 97 -0.21 4.59 -10.95
CA LEU A 97 -0.72 3.64 -9.97
C LEU A 97 0.38 3.27 -8.98
N LEU A 98 0.21 3.66 -7.72
CA LEU A 98 1.17 3.39 -6.65
C LEU A 98 0.66 2.25 -5.75
N PHE A 99 1.40 1.16 -5.67
CA PHE A 99 1.14 0.08 -4.72
C PHE A 99 2.07 0.21 -3.52
N ILE A 100 1.49 0.11 -2.32
CA ILE A 100 2.28 0.03 -1.08
C ILE A 100 1.87 -1.24 -0.36
N ASP A 101 2.72 -2.26 -0.41
CA ASP A 101 2.55 -3.50 0.34
C ASP A 101 3.76 -3.66 1.27
N ASN A 102 3.66 -3.46 2.58
CA ASN A 102 2.47 -3.12 3.37
C ASN A 102 2.63 -1.79 4.11
N ILE A 103 1.60 -0.93 4.11
CA ILE A 103 1.68 0.37 4.78
C ILE A 103 1.84 0.23 6.30
N PHE A 104 1.33 -0.85 6.90
CA PHE A 104 1.55 -1.13 8.32
C PHE A 104 3.04 -1.34 8.64
N ARG A 105 3.81 -1.93 7.72
CA ARG A 105 5.26 -2.16 7.92
C ARG A 105 6.06 -0.87 7.93
N PHE A 106 5.57 0.18 7.27
CA PHE A 106 6.15 1.53 7.39
C PHE A 106 6.00 2.05 8.83
N THR A 107 4.79 1.93 9.41
CA THR A 107 4.53 2.31 10.80
C THR A 107 5.36 1.48 11.78
N GLN A 108 5.40 0.15 11.60
CA GLN A 108 6.18 -0.75 12.45
C GLN A 108 7.67 -0.39 12.44
N ALA A 109 8.24 -0.18 11.26
CA ALA A 109 9.63 0.25 11.13
C ALA A 109 9.87 1.61 11.80
N GLY A 110 8.92 2.54 11.71
CA GLY A 110 8.95 3.83 12.41
C GLY A 110 8.98 3.67 13.94
N ALA A 111 8.19 2.76 14.50
CA ALA A 111 8.20 2.45 15.92
C ALA A 111 9.55 1.88 16.39
N GLU A 112 10.13 0.96 15.61
CA GLU A 112 11.48 0.41 15.88
C GLU A 112 12.56 1.49 15.86
N VAL A 113 12.57 2.37 14.85
CA VAL A 113 13.51 3.50 14.78
C VAL A 113 13.30 4.47 15.94
N SER A 114 12.05 4.77 16.30
CA SER A 114 11.72 5.66 17.41
C SER A 114 12.25 5.14 18.76
N ALA A 115 12.14 3.83 18.99
CA ALA A 115 12.69 3.18 20.17
C ALA A 115 14.22 3.28 20.22
N LEU A 116 14.92 3.06 19.09
CA LEU A 116 16.37 3.21 18.99
C LEU A 116 16.84 4.66 19.22
N LEU A 117 16.00 5.65 18.87
CA LEU A 117 16.27 7.06 19.12
C LEU A 117 15.98 7.49 20.58
N GLY A 118 15.55 6.57 21.45
CA GLY A 118 15.26 6.86 22.86
C GLY A 118 14.01 7.72 23.07
N ARG A 119 13.10 7.77 22.10
CA ARG A 119 11.83 8.49 22.25
C ARG A 119 10.89 7.70 23.16
N ILE A 120 10.15 8.41 24.01
CA ILE A 120 9.12 7.80 24.85
C ILE A 120 8.01 7.24 23.94
N PRO A 121 7.63 5.95 24.10
CA PRO A 121 6.57 5.35 23.30
C PRO A 121 5.19 5.95 23.64
N SER A 122 4.31 5.99 22.64
CA SER A 122 2.91 6.40 22.77
C SER A 122 2.01 5.17 22.99
N ALA A 123 0.70 5.33 22.77
CA ALA A 123 -0.30 4.27 22.85
C ALA A 123 0.16 3.00 22.12
N VAL A 124 -0.03 1.84 22.78
CA VAL A 124 0.27 0.50 22.23
C VAL A 124 1.74 0.31 21.80
N GLY A 125 2.65 1.23 22.16
CA GLY A 125 4.08 1.12 21.86
C GLY A 125 4.52 1.79 20.56
N TYR A 126 3.64 2.50 19.85
CA TYR A 126 4.00 3.24 18.64
C TYR A 126 4.81 4.50 18.92
N GLN A 127 5.45 5.02 17.87
CA GLN A 127 6.15 6.29 17.94
C GLN A 127 5.18 7.46 18.24
N PRO A 128 5.59 8.47 19.04
CA PRO A 128 4.76 9.64 19.31
C PRO A 128 4.50 10.49 18.04
N THR A 129 5.30 10.30 17.00
CA THR A 129 5.22 10.99 15.70
C THR A 129 4.36 10.25 14.67
N LEU A 130 3.62 9.20 15.05
CA LEU A 130 2.89 8.32 14.13
C LEU A 130 1.98 9.10 13.18
N GLY A 131 1.13 9.98 13.72
CA GLY A 131 0.20 10.79 12.91
C GLY A 131 0.91 11.69 11.91
N THR A 132 2.01 12.34 12.33
CA THR A 132 2.76 13.26 11.46
C THR A 132 3.54 12.50 10.38
N GLU A 133 4.15 11.37 10.72
CA GLU A 133 4.90 10.53 9.76
C GLU A 133 3.96 9.89 8.73
N MET A 134 2.81 9.37 9.16
CA MET A 134 1.78 8.83 8.27
C MET A 134 1.22 9.94 7.37
N GLY A 135 0.82 11.08 7.95
CA GLY A 135 0.32 12.22 7.18
C GLY A 135 1.32 12.73 6.15
N GLY A 136 2.61 12.82 6.51
CA GLY A 136 3.66 13.25 5.59
C GLY A 136 3.83 12.34 4.37
N LEU A 137 3.59 11.04 4.52
CA LEU A 137 3.57 10.09 3.40
C LEU A 137 2.25 10.18 2.62
N GLN A 138 1.11 10.13 3.32
CA GLN A 138 -0.21 10.04 2.70
C GLN A 138 -0.62 11.31 1.95
N GLU A 139 -0.29 12.50 2.46
CA GLU A 139 -0.72 13.76 1.82
C GLU A 139 -0.01 14.05 0.50
N ARG A 140 1.17 13.46 0.30
CA ARG A 140 1.89 13.52 -0.99
C ARG A 140 1.25 12.63 -2.05
N ILE A 141 0.52 11.59 -1.64
CA ILE A 141 -0.23 10.70 -2.52
C ILE A 141 -1.54 11.39 -2.90
N THR A 142 -1.49 12.24 -3.91
CA THR A 142 -2.67 12.99 -4.33
C THR A 142 -2.62 13.30 -5.83
N SER A 143 -3.79 13.67 -6.36
CA SER A 143 -3.91 14.23 -7.70
C SER A 143 -3.56 15.71 -7.69
N THR A 144 -2.86 16.16 -8.73
CA THR A 144 -2.49 17.56 -8.94
C THR A 144 -3.02 18.03 -10.28
N ASN A 145 -2.77 19.30 -10.62
CA ASN A 145 -3.12 19.85 -11.93
C ASN A 145 -2.24 19.30 -13.08
N LYS A 146 -1.16 18.57 -12.77
CA LYS A 146 -0.23 18.02 -13.76
C LYS A 146 -0.48 16.55 -14.08
N GLY A 147 -1.03 15.80 -13.13
CA GLY A 147 -1.24 14.36 -13.23
C GLY A 147 -1.77 13.82 -11.91
N SER A 148 -2.05 12.52 -11.87
CA SER A 148 -2.61 11.88 -10.68
C SER A 148 -1.75 10.73 -10.14
N ILE A 149 -1.79 10.55 -8.81
CA ILE A 149 -1.39 9.29 -8.19
C ILE A 149 -2.64 8.66 -7.60
N THR A 150 -2.95 7.46 -8.08
CA THR A 150 -3.92 6.58 -7.45
C THR A 150 -3.14 5.53 -6.68
N SER A 151 -3.40 5.38 -5.37
CA SER A 151 -2.70 4.40 -4.56
C SER A 151 -3.58 3.25 -4.13
N VAL A 152 -3.02 2.05 -4.13
CA VAL A 152 -3.61 0.86 -3.55
C VAL A 152 -2.65 0.37 -2.47
N GLN A 153 -3.09 0.44 -1.23
CA GLN A 153 -2.24 0.21 -0.07
C GLN A 153 -2.75 -1.01 0.67
N ALA A 154 -1.94 -2.05 0.78
CA ALA A 154 -2.28 -3.17 1.64
C ALA A 154 -2.17 -2.72 3.09
N VAL A 155 -3.25 -2.89 3.85
CA VAL A 155 -3.29 -2.52 5.28
C VAL A 155 -3.43 -3.81 6.09
N TYR A 156 -2.41 -4.11 6.88
CA TYR A 156 -2.49 -5.16 7.88
C TYR A 156 -3.11 -4.61 9.17
N VAL A 157 -4.16 -5.28 9.67
CA VAL A 157 -4.82 -4.97 10.94
C VAL A 157 -4.30 -5.95 11.99
N PRO A 158 -3.51 -5.51 12.98
CA PRO A 158 -2.99 -6.39 14.03
C PRO A 158 -4.12 -6.99 14.85
N ALA A 159 -4.12 -8.32 15.01
CA ALA A 159 -5.10 -9.06 15.82
C ALA A 159 -6.58 -8.76 15.47
N ASP A 160 -6.86 -8.34 14.23
CA ASP A 160 -8.17 -7.89 13.77
C ASP A 160 -8.76 -6.72 14.58
N ASP A 161 -7.91 -5.96 15.29
CA ASP A 161 -8.28 -4.78 16.06
C ASP A 161 -8.17 -3.50 15.22
N TYR A 162 -9.32 -3.04 14.71
CA TYR A 162 -9.45 -1.80 13.95
C TYR A 162 -9.22 -0.53 14.80
N THR A 163 -9.19 -0.65 16.13
CA THR A 163 -8.95 0.46 17.05
C THR A 163 -7.47 0.69 17.35
N ASP A 164 -6.59 -0.20 16.86
CA ASP A 164 -5.14 0.01 16.94
C ASP A 164 -4.75 1.35 16.27
N PRO A 165 -3.86 2.15 16.90
CA PRO A 165 -3.45 3.44 16.38
C PRO A 165 -2.94 3.44 14.92
N ALA A 166 -2.28 2.37 14.48
CA ALA A 166 -1.71 2.29 13.12
C ALA A 166 -2.79 2.22 12.02
N PRO A 167 -3.72 1.24 12.01
CA PRO A 167 -4.83 1.24 11.07
C PRO A 167 -5.75 2.44 11.30
N ALA A 168 -6.07 2.82 12.55
CA ALA A 168 -6.91 3.98 12.85
C ALA A 168 -6.39 5.27 12.20
N THR A 169 -5.08 5.54 12.30
CA THR A 169 -4.45 6.70 11.65
C THR A 169 -4.42 6.55 10.13
N THR A 170 -4.26 5.34 9.60
CA THR A 170 -4.24 5.12 8.14
C THR A 170 -5.62 5.37 7.53
N PHE A 171 -6.69 4.92 8.20
CA PHE A 171 -8.07 5.03 7.72
C PHE A 171 -8.51 6.45 7.42
N THR A 172 -8.07 7.43 8.21
CA THR A 172 -8.46 8.83 8.03
C THR A 172 -7.95 9.42 6.71
N HIS A 173 -6.95 8.79 6.08
CA HIS A 173 -6.39 9.23 4.80
C HIS A 173 -6.95 8.46 3.60
N LEU A 174 -7.73 7.39 3.77
CA LEU A 174 -8.20 6.56 2.65
C LEU A 174 -9.53 7.11 2.09
N ASP A 175 -9.65 7.12 0.76
CA ASP A 175 -10.89 7.52 0.06
C ASP A 175 -11.84 6.33 -0.14
N ALA A 176 -11.30 5.12 -0.22
CA ALA A 176 -12.04 3.87 -0.34
C ALA A 176 -11.35 2.74 0.41
N THR A 177 -12.15 1.77 0.87
CA THR A 177 -11.68 0.55 1.52
C THR A 177 -12.26 -0.66 0.80
N THR A 178 -11.40 -1.61 0.45
CA THR A 178 -11.77 -2.89 -0.17
C THR A 178 -11.40 -3.99 0.79
N ASN A 179 -12.42 -4.61 1.39
CA ASN A 179 -12.24 -5.66 2.38
C ASN A 179 -12.31 -7.04 1.72
N LEU A 180 -11.23 -7.81 1.76
CA LEU A 180 -11.17 -9.19 1.30
C LEU A 180 -11.42 -10.16 2.46
N ASP A 181 -12.41 -11.03 2.28
CA ASP A 181 -12.95 -11.87 3.33
C ASP A 181 -12.64 -13.36 3.08
N ARG A 182 -12.16 -14.03 4.13
CA ARG A 182 -11.85 -15.45 4.09
C ARG A 182 -13.09 -16.31 3.89
N GLU A 183 -14.24 -15.90 4.42
CA GLU A 183 -15.50 -16.65 4.24
C GLU A 183 -16.00 -16.61 2.79
N ILE A 184 -15.74 -15.52 2.08
CA ILE A 184 -16.07 -15.38 0.66
C ILE A 184 -15.10 -16.21 -0.19
N ALA A 185 -13.80 -16.15 0.12
CA ALA A 185 -12.79 -16.98 -0.53
C ALA A 185 -13.06 -18.49 -0.34
N ALA A 186 -13.51 -18.90 0.85
CA ALA A 186 -13.86 -20.29 1.16
C ALA A 186 -15.06 -20.83 0.35
N LYS A 187 -15.91 -19.93 -0.17
CA LYS A 187 -17.01 -20.27 -1.09
C LYS A 187 -16.55 -20.39 -2.55
N GLY A 188 -15.26 -20.17 -2.83
CA GLY A 188 -14.70 -20.20 -4.19
C GLY A 188 -14.98 -18.93 -5.01
N ILE A 189 -15.39 -17.83 -4.36
CA ILE A 189 -15.70 -16.56 -5.03
C ILE A 189 -14.43 -15.70 -5.07
N TYR A 190 -13.96 -15.37 -6.27
CA TYR A 190 -12.80 -14.51 -6.51
C TYR A 190 -13.13 -13.38 -7.51
N PRO A 191 -12.70 -12.13 -7.25
CA PRO A 191 -11.96 -11.68 -6.06
C PRO A 191 -12.83 -11.73 -4.79
N ALA A 192 -12.23 -12.04 -3.65
CA ALA A 192 -12.94 -12.32 -2.39
C ALA A 192 -13.42 -11.05 -1.66
N VAL A 193 -13.91 -10.05 -2.41
CA VAL A 193 -14.34 -8.75 -1.89
C VAL A 193 -15.67 -8.89 -1.15
N ASN A 194 -15.72 -8.39 0.08
CA ASN A 194 -16.94 -8.29 0.85
C ASN A 194 -17.71 -7.01 0.47
N PRO A 195 -18.91 -7.15 -0.14
CA PRO A 195 -19.64 -6.00 -0.67
C PRO A 195 -20.30 -5.15 0.42
N LEU A 196 -20.43 -5.66 1.64
CA LEU A 196 -21.09 -4.96 2.75
C LEU A 196 -20.10 -4.16 3.59
N SER A 197 -18.88 -4.67 3.76
CA SER A 197 -17.85 -4.00 4.55
C SER A 197 -16.95 -3.09 3.72
N SER A 198 -16.92 -3.24 2.39
CA SER A 198 -16.17 -2.34 1.51
C SER A 198 -16.91 -1.01 1.35
N THR A 199 -16.19 0.11 1.41
CA THR A 199 -16.77 1.46 1.36
C THR A 199 -16.02 2.36 0.39
N SER A 200 -16.69 3.40 -0.10
CA SER A 200 -16.08 4.41 -0.96
C SER A 200 -16.73 5.76 -0.75
N ARG A 201 -15.93 6.82 -0.72
CA ARG A 201 -16.43 8.19 -0.56
C ARG A 201 -17.26 8.68 -1.75
N ILE A 202 -17.02 8.12 -2.94
CA ILE A 202 -17.76 8.48 -4.16
C ILE A 202 -19.10 7.74 -4.29
N LEU A 203 -19.44 6.87 -3.33
CA LEU A 203 -20.72 6.16 -3.30
C LEU A 203 -21.79 7.05 -2.65
N ASP A 204 -22.01 8.21 -3.27
CA ASP A 204 -23.03 9.21 -2.91
C ASP A 204 -23.81 9.56 -4.20
N PRO A 205 -25.16 9.70 -4.17
CA PRO A 205 -25.98 9.90 -5.38
C PRO A 205 -25.69 11.18 -6.18
#